data_AF-A0A8D2GYE2-F1
#
_entry.id   AF-A0A8D2GYE2-F1
#
_cell.length_a   1.000
_cell.length_b   1.000
_cell.length_c   1.000
_cell.angle_alpha   90.00
_cell.angle_beta   90.00
_cell.angle_gamma   90.00
#
_symmetry.space_group_name_H-M   'P 1'
#
loop_
_entity.id
_entity.type
_entity.pdbx_description
1 polymer ?
#
loop_
_entity_poly.entity_id
_entity_poly.type
_entity_poly.pdbx_seq_one_letter_code
_entity_poly.pdbx_strand_id
1 'polypeptide(L)'
;MNNTAASPMSAATSGSARSTGKAISFAAELQSMMFSLGDARRPLYETAVLVEDVVHTQLINLLQQAAEVSQLRGARVISPEDLLFLMRKDKKKLRRLLKYMFIRDYKSKIVKGIDEDDLLEDKLSGNSNTNKRQKIAQDFLNSIDQTGELLAMFEDDEIDEVKQERMERAERQTRSMDSAQYAEFCESRQLSFSKKASKFRDWLDCSSMEIKPNVVAMEILAYLAYETVAQLVDLALLVRQDMITKAGDPFSHAISATFIQYHNSVEGSCMKSCPDSPENTPPPTPTAPSSGSQHSGRTTSGSLGSGSATQDSTKTKQRKRKKSTAACGVEAHSDAIQPCHIREAVRRYGHKIGPLSPFTSAYRRNGMAFLAC
;
A
#
# COMPACT_ATOMS: atom_id res chain seq x y z
N MET A 1 -33.55 -9.58 71.22
CA MET A 1 -34.59 -10.14 70.34
C MET A 1 -34.77 -9.21 69.16
N ASN A 2 -34.41 -9.74 67.99
CA ASN A 2 -34.67 -9.36 66.60
C ASN A 2 -35.24 -7.98 66.19
N ASN A 3 -34.51 -7.43 65.21
CA ASN A 3 -34.93 -6.87 63.93
C ASN A 3 -35.68 -5.54 63.87
N THR A 4 -34.97 -4.50 63.41
CA THR A 4 -35.46 -3.69 62.28
C THR A 4 -34.30 -3.31 61.37
N ALA A 5 -34.52 -3.48 60.06
CA ALA A 5 -33.53 -3.53 59.00
C ALA A 5 -32.85 -2.19 58.67
N ALA A 6 -31.59 -2.29 58.22
CA ALA A 6 -30.82 -1.22 57.62
C ALA A 6 -31.21 -0.99 56.15
N SER A 7 -31.40 0.27 55.77
CA SER A 7 -31.36 0.76 54.39
C SER A 7 -30.27 1.83 54.30
N PRO A 8 -29.20 1.65 53.50
CA PRO A 8 -28.25 2.73 53.27
C PRO A 8 -28.68 3.59 52.09
N MET A 9 -28.41 4.89 52.24
CA MET A 9 -28.70 5.97 51.32
C MET A 9 -27.98 5.79 49.98
N SER A 10 -28.65 6.25 48.92
CA SER A 10 -28.18 6.32 47.54
C SER A 10 -26.83 7.06 47.45
N ALA A 11 -25.75 6.32 47.23
CA ALA A 11 -24.51 6.86 46.71
C ALA A 11 -24.69 7.10 45.21
N ALA A 12 -24.73 8.38 44.83
CA ALA A 12 -24.60 8.79 43.44
C ALA A 12 -23.22 8.34 42.93
N THR A 13 -23.19 7.23 42.19
CA THR A 13 -22.05 6.88 41.35
C THR A 13 -21.97 7.92 40.25
N SER A 14 -21.08 8.90 40.44
CA SER A 14 -20.56 9.75 39.38
C SER A 14 -19.79 8.86 38.40
N GLY A 15 -20.53 8.19 37.51
CA GLY A 15 -19.98 7.65 36.29
C GLY A 15 -19.41 8.83 35.51
N SER A 16 -18.10 9.00 35.59
CA SER A 16 -17.37 9.83 34.65
C SER A 16 -17.59 9.19 33.28
N ALA A 17 -18.61 9.66 32.59
CA ALA A 17 -18.81 9.42 31.18
C ALA A 17 -17.61 10.05 30.49
N ARG A 18 -16.53 9.28 30.37
CA ARG A 18 -15.46 9.52 29.42
C ARG A 18 -16.18 9.65 28.09
N SER A 19 -16.19 10.86 27.54
CA SER A 19 -16.64 11.08 26.19
C SER A 19 -15.83 10.13 25.31
N THR A 20 -16.46 9.08 24.80
CA THR A 20 -15.93 8.30 23.70
C THR A 20 -15.98 9.24 22.49
N GLY A 21 -15.00 10.14 22.41
CA GLY A 21 -14.76 10.97 21.25
C GLY A 21 -14.68 10.05 20.05
N LYS A 22 -15.32 10.44 18.94
CA LYS A 22 -15.21 9.69 17.68
C LYS A 22 -13.73 9.44 17.41
N ALA A 23 -13.36 8.16 17.26
CA ALA A 23 -12.01 7.80 16.86
C ALA A 23 -11.68 8.56 15.56
N ILE A 24 -10.56 9.29 15.56
CA ILE A 24 -10.10 9.99 14.37
C ILE A 24 -9.74 8.92 13.35
N SER A 25 -10.27 9.02 12.13
CA SER A 25 -10.01 8.03 11.07
C SER A 25 -9.59 8.69 9.77
N PHE A 26 -8.63 8.09 9.07
CA PHE A 26 -8.16 8.46 7.74
C PHE A 26 -8.72 7.56 6.61
N ALA A 27 -9.62 6.61 6.90
CA ALA A 27 -10.14 5.65 5.93
C ALA A 27 -10.65 6.30 4.61
N ALA A 28 -11.35 7.43 4.68
CA ALA A 28 -11.84 8.12 3.48
C ALA A 28 -10.69 8.71 2.64
N GLU A 29 -9.70 9.34 3.29
CA GLU A 29 -8.50 9.83 2.60
C GLU A 29 -7.67 8.68 2.03
N LEU A 30 -7.61 7.55 2.73
CA LEU A 30 -6.93 6.35 2.29
C LEU A 30 -7.58 5.74 1.04
N GLN A 31 -8.91 5.73 0.93
CA GLN A 31 -9.58 5.33 -0.32
C GLN A 31 -9.08 6.18 -1.50
N SER A 32 -9.01 7.50 -1.36
CA SER A 32 -8.51 8.36 -2.44
C SER A 32 -7.02 8.12 -2.72
N MET A 33 -6.18 7.93 -1.70
CA MET A 33 -4.76 7.59 -1.89
C MET A 33 -4.62 6.26 -2.63
N MET A 34 -5.33 5.21 -2.20
CA MET A 34 -5.30 3.88 -2.80
C MET A 34 -5.71 3.90 -4.28
N PHE A 35 -6.75 4.67 -4.63
CA PHE A 35 -7.15 4.88 -6.02
C PHE A 35 -5.99 5.43 -6.86
N SER A 36 -5.32 6.48 -6.36
CA SER A 36 -4.19 7.10 -7.06
C SER A 36 -2.92 6.23 -7.11
N LEU A 37 -2.85 5.20 -6.28
CA LEU A 37 -1.75 4.23 -6.20
C LEU A 37 -2.00 2.99 -7.07
N GLY A 38 -3.17 2.87 -7.69
CA GLY A 38 -3.50 1.82 -8.66
C GLY A 38 -4.60 0.84 -8.22
N ASP A 39 -5.31 1.12 -7.12
CA ASP A 39 -6.55 0.41 -6.82
C ASP A 39 -7.68 0.85 -7.78
N ALA A 40 -8.83 0.18 -7.71
CA ALA A 40 -10.04 0.55 -8.45
C ALA A 40 -10.47 1.99 -8.15
N ARG A 41 -11.26 2.58 -9.05
CA ARG A 41 -11.80 3.95 -8.88
C ARG A 41 -12.52 4.17 -7.55
N ARG A 42 -13.14 3.12 -7.02
CA ARG A 42 -13.80 3.11 -5.71
C ARG A 42 -13.20 2.02 -4.84
N PRO A 43 -12.06 2.29 -4.17
CA PRO A 43 -11.49 1.35 -3.21
C PRO A 43 -12.49 1.01 -2.13
N LEU A 44 -12.46 -0.22 -1.63
CA LEU A 44 -13.39 -0.64 -0.59
C LEU A 44 -13.06 0.06 0.74
N TYR A 45 -14.09 0.53 1.43
CA TYR A 45 -13.94 1.19 2.72
C TYR A 45 -13.33 0.24 3.76
N GLU A 46 -13.77 -1.01 3.79
CA GLU A 46 -13.24 -2.05 4.69
C GLU A 46 -11.75 -2.31 4.44
N THR A 47 -11.30 -2.30 3.18
CA THR A 47 -9.87 -2.41 2.86
C THR A 47 -9.11 -1.18 3.35
N ALA A 48 -9.66 0.02 3.18
CA ALA A 48 -9.03 1.25 3.65
C ALA A 48 -8.90 1.30 5.19
N VAL A 49 -9.89 0.79 5.93
CA VAL A 49 -9.80 0.64 7.40
C VAL A 49 -8.68 -0.33 7.78
N LEU A 50 -8.57 -1.47 7.11
CA LEU A 50 -7.48 -2.41 7.39
C LEU A 50 -6.10 -1.82 7.05
N VAL A 51 -5.99 -1.07 5.96
CA VAL A 51 -4.76 -0.32 5.63
C VAL A 51 -4.45 0.72 6.70
N GLU A 52 -5.48 1.41 7.21
CA GLU A 52 -5.36 2.38 8.29
C GLU A 52 -4.73 1.75 9.53
N ASP A 53 -5.25 0.61 9.99
CA ASP A 53 -4.77 -0.09 11.18
C ASP A 53 -3.30 -0.53 11.04
N VAL A 54 -2.92 -1.05 9.88
CA VAL A 54 -1.54 -1.48 9.61
C VAL A 54 -0.60 -0.27 9.60
N VAL A 55 -0.96 0.82 8.91
CA VAL A 55 -0.14 2.03 8.82
C VAL A 55 0.00 2.70 10.19
N HIS A 56 -1.10 2.79 10.95
CA HIS A 56 -1.11 3.32 12.31
C HIS A 56 -0.13 2.55 13.20
N THR A 57 -0.26 1.21 13.23
CA THR A 57 0.61 0.34 14.01
C THR A 57 2.08 0.51 13.65
N GLN A 58 2.41 0.59 12.35
CA GLN A 58 3.79 0.80 11.89
C GLN A 58 4.37 2.16 12.34
N LEU A 59 3.55 3.22 12.32
CA LEU A 59 3.98 4.55 12.73
C LEU A 59 4.12 4.69 14.24
N ILE A 60 3.20 4.11 15.03
CA ILE A 60 3.32 4.09 16.49
C ILE A 60 4.62 3.37 16.92
N ASN A 61 4.92 2.23 16.30
CA ASN A 61 6.17 1.50 16.56
C ASN A 61 7.42 2.31 16.19
N LEU A 62 7.39 3.01 15.05
CA LEU A 62 8.48 3.92 14.66
C LEU A 62 8.64 5.06 15.67
N LEU A 63 7.53 5.66 16.09
CA LEU A 63 7.51 6.82 16.95
C LEU A 63 8.02 6.48 18.37
N GLN A 64 7.67 5.30 18.88
CA GLN A 64 8.20 4.78 20.14
C GLN A 64 9.71 4.57 20.08
N GLN A 65 10.22 3.93 19.01
CA GLN A 65 11.66 3.75 18.83
C GLN A 65 12.40 5.10 18.67
N ALA A 66 11.78 6.06 17.98
CA ALA A 66 12.37 7.38 17.82
C ALA A 66 12.42 8.16 19.14
N ALA A 67 11.42 7.97 20.02
CA ALA A 67 11.44 8.52 21.37
C ALA A 67 12.59 7.93 22.20
N GLU A 68 12.80 6.61 22.14
CA GLU A 68 13.93 5.93 22.81
C GLU A 68 15.28 6.45 22.30
N VAL A 69 15.45 6.60 20.99
CA VAL A 69 16.67 7.18 20.40
C VAL A 69 16.89 8.63 20.87
N SER A 70 15.84 9.45 20.85
CA SER A 70 15.91 10.84 21.33
C SER A 70 16.30 10.92 22.81
N GLN A 71 15.72 10.04 23.64
CA GLN A 71 16.04 9.93 25.06
C GLN A 71 17.50 9.53 25.30
N LEU A 72 18.02 8.55 24.55
CA LEU A 72 19.42 8.14 24.63
C LEU A 72 20.40 9.25 24.23
N ARG A 73 20.01 10.16 23.32
CA ARG A 73 20.76 11.37 22.99
C ARG A 73 20.67 12.45 24.09
N GLY A 74 19.79 12.29 25.07
CA GLY A 74 19.50 13.31 26.09
C GLY A 74 18.64 14.47 25.58
N ALA A 75 17.98 14.30 24.43
CA ALA A 75 17.06 15.29 23.89
C ALA A 75 15.64 15.11 24.45
N ARG A 76 14.87 16.20 24.47
CA ARG A 76 13.47 16.21 24.96
C ARG A 76 12.44 16.25 23.82
N VAL A 77 12.90 16.14 22.58
CA VAL A 77 12.10 16.29 21.36
C VAL A 77 12.63 15.31 20.32
N ILE A 78 11.74 14.60 19.64
CA ILE A 78 12.12 13.73 18.52
C ILE A 78 12.47 14.62 17.33
N SER A 79 13.72 14.53 16.89
CA SER A 79 14.28 15.29 15.78
C SER A 79 14.30 14.44 14.49
N PRO A 80 14.51 15.05 13.33
CA PRO A 80 14.71 14.32 12.07
C PRO A 80 15.85 13.30 12.14
N GLU A 81 16.93 13.62 12.86
CA GLU A 81 18.10 12.75 13.02
C GLU A 81 17.73 11.41 13.66
N ASP A 82 16.78 11.40 14.60
CA ASP A 82 16.32 10.18 15.27
C ASP A 82 15.65 9.22 14.27
N LEU A 83 14.87 9.78 13.34
CA LEU A 83 14.22 9.01 12.27
C LEU A 83 15.22 8.56 11.20
N LEU A 84 16.16 9.44 10.80
CA LEU A 84 17.22 9.10 9.85
C LEU A 84 18.11 7.98 10.40
N PHE A 85 18.44 8.04 11.69
CA PHE A 85 19.19 6.98 12.37
C PHE A 85 18.46 5.64 12.28
N LEU A 86 17.16 5.60 12.57
CA LEU A 86 16.37 4.37 12.48
C LEU A 86 16.29 3.84 11.03
N MET A 87 16.25 4.72 10.03
CA MET A 87 16.16 4.32 8.62
C MET A 87 17.50 3.95 7.97
N ARG A 88 18.65 4.21 8.61
CA ARG A 88 20.00 4.10 8.02
C ARG A 88 20.35 2.76 7.37
N LYS A 89 19.67 1.67 7.76
CA LYS A 89 19.93 0.33 7.18
C LYS A 89 19.36 0.15 5.78
N ASP A 90 18.29 0.85 5.43
CA ASP A 90 17.67 0.79 4.11
C ASP A 90 18.02 2.06 3.33
N LYS A 91 19.17 2.01 2.65
CA LYS A 91 19.73 3.13 1.89
C LYS A 91 18.79 3.58 0.78
N LYS A 92 18.11 2.64 0.09
CA LYS A 92 17.16 2.99 -0.97
C LYS A 92 15.97 3.79 -0.42
N LYS A 93 15.39 3.37 0.71
CA LYS A 93 14.30 4.14 1.37
C LYS A 93 14.80 5.48 1.93
N LEU A 94 16.00 5.50 2.52
CA LEU A 94 16.61 6.72 3.06
C LEU A 94 16.88 7.75 1.95
N ARG A 95 17.49 7.35 0.83
CA ARG A 95 17.71 8.19 -0.36
C ARG A 95 16.39 8.78 -0.86
N ARG A 96 15.36 7.95 -0.96
CA ARG A 96 14.01 8.37 -1.40
C ARG A 96 13.40 9.40 -0.45
N LEU A 97 13.55 9.24 0.87
CA LEU A 97 13.11 10.22 1.87
C LEU A 97 13.83 11.56 1.69
N LEU A 98 15.16 11.54 1.56
CA LEU A 98 15.95 12.76 1.40
C LEU A 98 15.58 13.51 0.10
N LYS A 99 15.41 12.77 -1.00
CA LYS A 99 14.91 13.32 -2.27
C LYS A 99 13.52 13.93 -2.14
N TYR A 100 12.61 13.26 -1.42
CA TYR A 100 11.28 13.81 -1.14
C TYR A 100 11.35 15.12 -0.35
N MET A 101 12.16 15.17 0.72
CA MET A 101 12.33 16.36 1.55
C MET A 101 12.85 17.53 0.72
N PHE A 102 13.85 17.29 -0.14
CA PHE A 102 14.37 18.28 -1.08
C PHE A 102 13.28 18.81 -2.03
N ILE A 103 12.56 17.93 -2.72
CA ILE A 103 11.52 18.31 -3.69
C ILE A 103 10.39 19.08 -3.00
N ARG A 104 9.99 18.67 -1.80
CA ARG A 104 8.94 19.35 -1.04
C ARG A 104 9.35 20.76 -0.63
N ASP A 105 10.59 20.93 -0.21
CA ASP A 105 11.15 22.22 0.18
C ASP A 105 11.27 23.14 -1.04
N TYR A 106 11.74 22.60 -2.17
CA TYR A 106 11.78 23.28 -3.46
C TYR A 106 10.39 23.71 -3.93
N LYS A 107 9.40 22.83 -3.90
CA LYS A 107 8.00 23.15 -4.24
C LYS A 107 7.44 24.26 -3.34
N SER A 108 7.79 24.24 -2.05
CA SER A 108 7.34 25.25 -1.10
C SER A 108 7.91 26.63 -1.40
N LYS A 109 9.09 26.72 -2.04
CA LYS A 109 9.69 27.99 -2.50
C LYS A 109 8.99 28.54 -3.73
N ILE A 110 8.74 27.67 -4.72
CA ILE A 110 8.01 28.05 -5.95
C ILE A 110 6.63 28.58 -5.60
N VAL A 111 5.87 27.88 -4.74
CA VAL A 111 4.53 28.30 -4.33
C VAL A 111 4.52 29.64 -3.58
N LYS A 112 5.62 29.98 -2.91
CA LYS A 112 5.78 31.28 -2.22
C LYS A 112 6.19 32.43 -3.15
N GLY A 113 6.35 32.18 -4.46
CA GLY A 113 6.68 33.20 -5.45
C GLY A 113 8.10 33.72 -5.33
N ILE A 114 9.05 32.88 -4.91
CA ILE A 114 10.48 33.21 -4.98
C ILE A 114 10.93 33.09 -6.45
N ASP A 115 11.60 34.12 -6.97
CA ASP A 115 11.99 34.24 -8.38
C ASP A 115 12.85 33.06 -8.86
N GLU A 116 12.65 32.65 -10.13
CA GLU A 116 13.38 31.54 -10.75
C GLU A 116 14.91 31.76 -10.76
N ASP A 117 15.36 33.02 -10.87
CA ASP A 117 16.78 33.40 -10.82
C ASP A 117 17.37 33.17 -9.41
N ASP A 118 16.63 33.46 -8.34
CA ASP A 118 17.01 33.15 -6.95
C ASP A 118 17.05 31.62 -6.69
N LEU A 119 16.24 30.84 -7.41
CA LEU A 119 16.23 29.38 -7.32
C LEU A 119 17.41 28.73 -8.04
N LEU A 120 17.85 29.32 -9.16
CA LEU A 120 19.03 28.88 -9.91
C LEU A 120 20.32 29.25 -9.18
N GLU A 121 20.39 30.41 -8.53
CA GLU A 121 21.51 30.74 -7.64
C GLU A 121 21.58 29.79 -6.43
N ASP A 122 20.46 29.34 -5.85
CA ASP A 122 20.49 28.40 -4.72
C ASP A 122 20.89 26.96 -5.09
N LYS A 123 20.90 26.62 -6.39
CA LYS A 123 21.54 25.39 -6.93
C LYS A 123 23.06 25.51 -7.01
N LEU A 124 23.58 26.74 -7.16
CA LEU A 124 25.01 27.02 -7.36
C LEU A 124 25.70 27.55 -6.09
N SER A 125 24.92 28.16 -5.19
CA SER A 125 25.32 28.79 -3.95
C SER A 125 24.41 28.22 -2.87
N GLY A 126 24.87 27.18 -2.15
CA GLY A 126 24.06 26.36 -1.23
C GLY A 126 23.54 27.07 0.03
N ASN A 127 22.93 28.25 -0.10
CA ASN A 127 22.73 29.19 1.00
C ASN A 127 21.38 29.92 0.94
N SER A 128 20.29 29.17 0.97
CA SER A 128 18.98 29.61 1.45
C SER A 128 18.37 28.49 2.31
N ASN A 129 17.54 28.82 3.29
CA ASN A 129 17.15 27.97 4.44
C ASN A 129 16.65 26.54 4.13
N THR A 130 16.38 26.18 2.87
CA THR A 130 16.06 24.82 2.42
C THR A 130 17.28 23.93 2.17
N ASN A 131 18.46 24.52 1.95
CA ASN A 131 19.75 23.80 1.92
C ASN A 131 20.25 23.49 3.34
N LYS A 132 19.83 24.25 4.35
CA LYS A 132 20.23 24.00 5.75
C LYS A 132 19.71 22.68 6.27
N ARG A 133 18.44 22.34 6.02
CA ARG A 133 17.87 21.06 6.48
C ARG A 133 18.52 19.87 5.79
N GLN A 134 18.76 19.98 4.49
CA GLN A 134 19.46 18.93 3.73
C GLN A 134 20.91 18.79 4.21
N LYS A 135 21.61 19.90 4.43
CA LYS A 135 22.97 19.91 4.97
C LYS A 135 23.03 19.30 6.37
N ILE A 136 22.11 19.64 7.27
CA ILE A 136 22.02 19.02 8.60
C ILE A 136 21.82 17.50 8.49
N ALA A 137 20.92 17.05 7.61
CA ALA A 137 20.71 15.63 7.38
C ALA A 137 21.95 14.94 6.80
N GLN A 138 22.65 15.57 5.86
CA GLN A 138 23.90 15.10 5.29
C GLN A 138 25.00 14.99 6.35
N ASP A 139 25.25 16.09 7.09
CA ASP A 139 26.27 16.17 8.11
C ASP A 139 26.03 15.11 9.20
N PHE A 140 24.77 14.91 9.60
CA PHE A 140 24.38 13.84 10.51
C PHE A 140 24.70 12.44 9.94
N LEU A 141 24.28 12.15 8.70
CA LEU A 141 24.53 10.86 8.07
C LEU A 141 26.03 10.57 7.92
N ASN A 142 26.81 11.59 7.55
CA ASN A 142 28.27 11.52 7.49
C ASN A 142 28.87 11.20 8.87
N SER A 143 28.34 11.78 9.94
CA SER A 143 28.84 11.55 11.31
C SER A 143 28.61 10.13 11.82
N ILE A 144 27.62 9.41 11.28
CA ILE A 144 27.29 8.03 11.67
C ILE A 144 27.75 6.99 10.64
N ASP A 145 28.38 7.42 9.55
CA ASP A 145 28.79 6.54 8.45
C ASP A 145 30.12 5.84 8.77
N GLN A 146 30.02 4.62 9.27
CA GLN A 146 31.18 3.78 9.58
C GLN A 146 31.68 3.00 8.35
N THR A 147 30.82 2.78 7.35
CA THR A 147 31.12 1.90 6.20
C THR A 147 31.41 2.66 4.92
N GLY A 148 31.13 3.97 4.87
CA GLY A 148 31.19 4.79 3.66
C GLY A 148 29.97 4.63 2.76
N GLU A 149 29.03 3.74 3.12
CA GLU A 149 27.89 3.40 2.28
C GLU A 149 26.76 4.43 2.38
N LEU A 150 26.67 5.19 3.49
CA LEU A 150 25.69 6.27 3.62
C LEU A 150 26.12 7.48 2.79
N LEU A 151 27.43 7.74 2.70
CA LEU A 151 27.98 8.79 1.85
C LEU A 151 27.84 8.43 0.37
N ALA A 152 28.22 7.20 -0.02
CA ALA A 152 28.12 6.72 -1.40
C ALA A 152 26.68 6.81 -1.95
N MET A 153 25.67 6.73 -1.09
CA MET A 153 24.27 6.88 -1.47
C MET A 153 23.93 8.24 -2.09
N PHE A 154 24.68 9.30 -1.80
CA PHE A 154 24.47 10.65 -2.33
C PHE A 154 25.08 10.87 -3.71
N GLU A 155 26.12 10.13 -4.06
CA GLU A 155 26.80 10.20 -5.36
C GLU A 155 26.10 9.33 -6.41
N ASP A 156 25.31 8.37 -5.96
CA ASP A 156 24.61 7.41 -6.79
C ASP A 156 23.28 7.97 -7.33
N ASP A 157 23.31 8.37 -8.60
CA ASP A 157 22.16 8.83 -9.39
C ASP A 157 21.23 7.68 -9.87
N GLU A 158 21.30 6.51 -9.23
CA GLU A 158 20.41 5.36 -9.51
C GLU A 158 18.94 5.77 -9.52
N ILE A 159 18.23 5.32 -10.56
CA ILE A 159 16.79 5.50 -10.70
C ILE A 159 16.08 4.71 -9.59
N ASP A 160 15.18 5.38 -8.87
CA ASP A 160 14.33 4.71 -7.89
C ASP A 160 13.25 3.87 -8.59
N GLU A 161 13.56 2.60 -8.84
CA GLU A 161 12.72 1.63 -9.54
C GLU A 161 11.29 1.60 -9.00
N VAL A 162 11.12 1.60 -7.67
CA VAL A 162 9.78 1.57 -7.03
C VAL A 162 8.98 2.83 -7.39
N LYS A 163 9.63 4.00 -7.46
CA LYS A 163 8.96 5.24 -7.86
C LYS A 163 8.68 5.29 -9.35
N GLN A 164 9.60 4.76 -10.17
CA GLN A 164 9.44 4.63 -11.60
C GLN A 164 8.24 3.73 -11.94
N GLU A 165 8.16 2.54 -11.35
CA GLU A 165 7.03 1.60 -11.55
C GLU A 165 5.67 2.22 -11.16
N ARG A 166 5.63 2.96 -10.04
CA ARG A 166 4.41 3.67 -9.61
C ARG A 166 4.03 4.78 -10.59
N MET A 167 5.01 5.47 -11.17
CA MET A 167 4.78 6.50 -12.18
C MET A 167 4.23 5.91 -13.48
N GLU A 168 4.83 4.84 -13.99
CA GLU A 168 4.37 4.12 -15.16
C GLU A 168 2.97 3.51 -14.97
N ARG A 169 2.68 3.02 -13.76
CA ARG A 169 1.33 2.54 -13.40
C ARG A 169 0.30 3.67 -13.45
N ALA A 170 0.61 4.82 -12.86
CA ALA A 170 -0.26 5.99 -12.92
C ALA A 170 -0.47 6.46 -14.36
N GLU A 171 0.59 6.52 -15.18
CA GLU A 171 0.49 6.88 -16.59
C GLU A 171 -0.46 5.95 -17.34
N ARG A 172 -0.27 4.63 -17.21
CA ARG A 172 -1.17 3.62 -17.81
C ARG A 172 -2.62 3.80 -17.38
N GLN A 173 -2.86 4.07 -16.10
CA GLN A 173 -4.19 4.29 -15.55
C GLN A 173 -4.85 5.55 -16.14
N THR A 174 -4.08 6.61 -16.41
CA THR A 174 -4.60 7.89 -16.92
C THR A 174 -4.90 7.91 -18.42
N ARG A 175 -4.35 6.96 -19.20
CA ARG A 175 -4.52 6.94 -20.68
C ARG A 175 -5.97 6.83 -21.13
N SER A 176 -6.84 6.21 -20.34
CA SER A 176 -8.25 5.98 -20.67
C SER A 176 -9.21 6.91 -19.91
N MET A 177 -8.70 7.90 -19.17
CA MET A 177 -9.53 8.79 -18.37
C MET A 177 -10.10 9.95 -19.21
N ASP A 178 -11.36 10.30 -18.97
CA ASP A 178 -11.90 11.57 -19.43
C ASP A 178 -11.39 12.75 -18.59
N SER A 179 -11.70 13.98 -19.01
CA SER A 179 -11.22 15.20 -18.33
C SER A 179 -11.65 15.30 -16.85
N ALA A 180 -12.87 14.88 -16.52
CA ALA A 180 -13.37 14.93 -15.14
C ALA A 180 -12.71 13.85 -14.28
N GLN A 181 -12.53 12.66 -14.84
CA GLN A 181 -11.84 11.54 -14.21
C GLN A 181 -10.38 11.87 -13.93
N TYR A 182 -9.70 12.50 -14.89
CA TYR A 182 -8.32 12.92 -14.74
C TYR A 182 -8.15 13.99 -13.66
N ALA A 183 -9.10 14.94 -13.56
CA ALA A 183 -9.11 15.93 -12.48
C ALA A 183 -9.26 15.28 -11.10
N GLU A 184 -10.24 14.38 -10.92
CA GLU A 184 -10.44 13.61 -9.68
C GLU A 184 -9.19 12.78 -9.31
N PHE A 185 -8.55 12.15 -10.31
CA PHE A 185 -7.31 11.41 -10.13
C PHE A 185 -6.17 12.32 -9.66
N CYS A 186 -6.02 13.51 -10.26
CA CYS A 186 -4.98 14.47 -9.87
C CYS A 186 -5.19 14.96 -8.42
N GLU A 187 -6.42 15.25 -8.03
CA GLU A 187 -6.75 15.63 -6.65
C GLU A 187 -6.37 14.51 -5.68
N SER A 188 -6.75 13.28 -6.00
CA SER A 188 -6.45 12.07 -5.22
C SER A 188 -4.94 11.84 -5.10
N ARG A 189 -4.20 11.95 -6.20
CA ARG A 189 -2.73 11.77 -6.25
C ARG A 189 -1.96 12.82 -5.46
N GLN A 190 -2.54 13.99 -5.24
CA GLN A 190 -1.94 15.05 -4.43
C GLN A 190 -2.31 14.94 -2.95
N LEU A 191 -3.10 13.95 -2.53
CA LEU A 191 -3.42 13.76 -1.11
C LEU A 191 -2.21 13.24 -0.34
N SER A 192 -2.07 13.73 0.88
CA SER A 192 -1.06 13.30 1.84
C SER A 192 -1.56 13.53 3.25
N PHE A 193 -0.96 12.84 4.22
CA PHE A 193 -1.23 13.09 5.64
C PHE A 193 -0.85 14.52 6.05
N SER A 194 0.17 15.13 5.41
CA SER A 194 0.61 16.49 5.70
C SER A 194 -0.42 17.58 5.36
N LYS A 195 -1.33 17.33 4.41
CA LYS A 195 -2.46 18.26 4.13
C LYS A 195 -3.43 18.39 5.32
N LYS A 196 -3.45 17.42 6.24
CA LYS A 196 -4.29 17.41 7.45
C LYS A 196 -3.44 17.25 8.70
N ALA A 197 -2.38 18.06 8.84
CA ALA A 197 -1.36 17.93 9.87
C ALA A 197 -1.89 17.85 11.31
N SER A 198 -2.90 18.66 11.68
CA SER A 198 -3.51 18.59 13.02
C SER A 198 -4.22 17.26 13.25
N LYS A 199 -5.07 16.84 12.30
CA LYS A 199 -5.74 15.53 12.33
C LYS A 199 -4.73 14.39 12.41
N PHE A 200 -3.62 14.47 11.68
CA PHE A 200 -2.56 13.45 11.69
C PHE A 200 -1.85 13.36 13.04
N ARG A 201 -1.56 14.50 13.68
CA ARG A 201 -0.98 14.55 15.03
C ARG A 201 -1.89 13.93 16.07
N ASP A 202 -3.19 14.24 16.01
CA ASP A 202 -4.17 13.72 16.94
C ASP A 202 -4.43 12.21 16.70
N TRP A 203 -4.39 11.77 15.44
CA TRP A 203 -4.53 10.37 15.05
C TRP A 203 -3.38 9.48 15.55
N LEU A 204 -2.15 10.01 15.58
CA LEU A 204 -1.00 9.33 16.20
C LEU A 204 -0.97 9.43 17.73
N ASP A 205 -1.93 10.14 18.34
CA ASP A 205 -1.97 10.45 19.78
C ASP A 205 -0.65 11.04 20.32
N CYS A 206 0.01 11.91 19.55
CA CYS A 206 1.29 12.51 19.97
C CYS A 206 1.16 13.38 21.24
N SER A 207 -0.06 13.73 21.66
CA SER A 207 -0.32 14.53 22.85
C SER A 207 -0.04 13.78 24.15
N SER A 208 -0.23 12.45 24.16
CA SER A 208 0.01 11.58 25.31
C SER A 208 1.48 11.20 25.51
N MET A 209 2.32 11.46 24.51
CA MET A 209 3.76 11.18 24.56
C MET A 209 4.54 12.16 25.44
N GLU A 210 5.52 11.63 26.19
CA GLU A 210 6.48 12.43 26.95
C GLU A 210 7.43 13.21 26.03
N ILE A 211 8.05 12.52 25.07
CA ILE A 211 8.96 13.10 24.08
C ILE A 211 8.21 13.25 22.76
N LYS A 212 7.93 14.49 22.36
CA LYS A 212 7.11 14.80 21.19
C LYS A 212 7.95 15.01 19.93
N PRO A 213 7.46 14.62 18.74
CA PRO A 213 8.11 14.97 17.48
C PRO A 213 8.00 16.45 17.14
N ASN A 214 9.09 17.02 16.66
CA ASN A 214 9.07 18.38 16.13
C ASN A 214 8.36 18.45 14.76
N VAL A 215 8.20 19.66 14.23
CA VAL A 215 7.48 19.90 12.96
C VAL A 215 8.11 19.12 11.81
N VAL A 216 9.44 19.06 11.73
CA VAL A 216 10.16 18.38 10.65
C VAL A 216 10.08 16.85 10.80
N ALA A 217 10.10 16.33 12.03
CA ALA A 217 9.87 14.91 12.30
C ALA A 217 8.42 14.51 11.93
N MET A 218 7.42 15.33 12.26
CA MET A 218 6.02 15.10 11.83
C MET A 218 5.85 15.10 10.32
N GLU A 219 6.58 15.98 9.64
CA GLU A 219 6.69 16.06 8.19
C GLU A 219 7.26 14.77 7.57
N ILE A 220 8.30 14.18 8.17
CA ILE A 220 8.86 12.89 7.76
C ILE A 220 7.87 11.76 8.05
N LEU A 221 7.25 11.73 9.23
CA LEU A 221 6.24 10.72 9.59
C LEU A 221 5.06 10.71 8.61
N ALA A 222 4.57 11.88 8.19
CA ALA A 222 3.50 11.99 7.21
C ALA A 222 3.89 11.42 5.84
N TYR A 223 5.15 11.57 5.44
CA TYR A 223 5.69 10.94 4.23
C TYR A 223 5.80 9.43 4.38
N LEU A 224 6.35 8.94 5.48
CA LEU A 224 6.50 7.50 5.74
C LEU A 224 5.15 6.80 5.85
N ALA A 225 4.13 7.49 6.38
CA ALA A 225 2.75 7.02 6.37
C ALA A 225 2.25 6.78 4.93
N TYR A 226 2.40 7.78 4.05
CA TYR A 226 2.03 7.65 2.64
C TYR A 226 2.81 6.55 1.93
N GLU A 227 4.12 6.44 2.16
CA GLU A 227 4.94 5.38 1.58
C GLU A 227 4.53 3.98 2.06
N THR A 228 4.09 3.86 3.32
CA THR A 228 3.60 2.59 3.86
C THR A 228 2.29 2.19 3.19
N VAL A 229 1.36 3.13 2.97
CA VAL A 229 0.14 2.91 2.18
C VAL A 229 0.50 2.46 0.76
N ALA A 230 1.41 3.18 0.09
CA ALA A 230 1.84 2.85 -1.26
C ALA A 230 2.45 1.45 -1.35
N GLN A 231 3.28 1.07 -0.38
CA GLN A 231 3.86 -0.26 -0.31
C GLN A 231 2.80 -1.36 -0.08
N LEU A 232 1.81 -1.10 0.78
CA LEU A 232 0.69 -2.03 1.00
C LEU A 232 -0.12 -2.24 -0.28
N VAL A 233 -0.39 -1.17 -1.03
CA VAL A 233 -1.10 -1.25 -2.33
C VAL A 233 -0.27 -2.04 -3.33
N ASP A 234 1.03 -1.76 -3.50
CA ASP A 234 1.90 -2.49 -4.43
C ASP A 234 1.89 -4.01 -4.11
N LEU A 235 2.04 -4.37 -2.85
CA LEU A 235 2.04 -5.78 -2.42
C LEU A 235 0.67 -6.44 -2.56
N ALA A 236 -0.42 -5.71 -2.32
CA ALA A 236 -1.77 -6.23 -2.49
C ALA A 236 -2.11 -6.46 -3.96
N LEU A 237 -1.66 -5.59 -4.87
CA LEU A 237 -1.77 -5.79 -6.31
C LEU A 237 -1.00 -7.02 -6.76
N LEU A 238 0.22 -7.24 -6.23
CA LEU A 238 1.00 -8.45 -6.48
C LEU A 238 0.28 -9.70 -6.00
N VAL A 239 -0.22 -9.72 -4.76
CA VAL A 239 -0.97 -10.84 -4.20
C VAL A 239 -2.24 -11.12 -5.02
N ARG A 240 -2.98 -10.08 -5.41
CA ARG A 240 -4.18 -10.22 -6.23
C ARG A 240 -3.85 -10.89 -7.57
N GLN A 241 -2.77 -10.46 -8.21
CA GLN A 241 -2.31 -11.06 -9.47
C GLN A 241 -1.98 -12.54 -9.29
N ASP A 242 -1.21 -12.89 -8.26
CA ASP A 242 -0.88 -14.29 -7.93
C ASP A 242 -2.12 -15.15 -7.70
N MET A 243 -3.13 -14.61 -7.01
CA MET A 243 -4.37 -15.34 -6.71
C MET A 243 -5.20 -15.58 -7.97
N ILE A 244 -5.29 -14.59 -8.86
CA ILE A 244 -5.96 -14.72 -10.16
C ILE A 244 -5.27 -15.78 -11.01
N THR A 245 -3.93 -15.74 -11.11
CA THR A 245 -3.16 -16.71 -11.90
C THR A 245 -3.32 -18.14 -11.39
N LYS A 246 -3.42 -18.35 -10.07
CA LYS A 246 -3.67 -19.68 -9.47
C LYS A 246 -5.08 -20.20 -9.68
N ALA A 247 -6.08 -19.31 -9.66
CA ALA A 247 -7.47 -19.68 -9.93
C ALA A 247 -7.72 -19.99 -11.42
N GLY A 248 -6.89 -19.45 -12.31
CA GLY A 248 -6.97 -19.66 -13.77
C GLY A 248 -6.27 -20.90 -14.31
N ASP A 249 -5.61 -21.72 -13.46
CA ASP A 249 -4.96 -22.97 -13.87
C ASP A 249 -6.00 -24.12 -13.90
N PRO A 250 -6.35 -24.66 -15.09
CA PRO A 250 -7.31 -25.76 -15.23
C PRO A 250 -6.90 -27.04 -14.49
N PHE A 251 -5.64 -27.17 -14.07
CA PHE A 251 -5.11 -28.34 -13.38
C PHE A 251 -4.91 -28.14 -11.86
N SER A 252 -5.18 -26.94 -11.33
CA SER A 252 -5.01 -26.65 -9.90
C SER A 252 -5.94 -27.48 -8.99
N HIS A 253 -7.09 -27.92 -9.50
CA HIS A 253 -8.00 -28.86 -8.82
C HIS A 253 -7.73 -30.34 -9.12
N ALA A 254 -6.77 -30.65 -10.01
CA ALA A 254 -6.49 -32.03 -10.46
C ALA A 254 -5.50 -32.78 -9.57
N ILE A 255 -5.12 -32.23 -8.40
CA ILE A 255 -4.37 -32.99 -7.39
C ILE A 255 -5.31 -34.06 -6.82
N SER A 256 -5.13 -35.23 -7.39
CA SER A 256 -6.01 -36.39 -7.45
C SER A 256 -6.51 -36.94 -6.12
N ALA A 257 -7.80 -37.30 -6.12
CA ALA A 257 -8.43 -38.22 -5.17
C ALA A 257 -7.74 -39.60 -5.08
N THR A 258 -6.79 -39.90 -5.98
CA THR A 258 -5.97 -41.12 -5.98
C THR A 258 -4.88 -41.14 -4.90
N PHE A 259 -4.55 -40.02 -4.23
CA PHE A 259 -3.56 -40.02 -3.15
C PHE A 259 -4.12 -40.49 -1.79
N ILE A 260 -5.45 -40.50 -1.60
CA ILE A 260 -6.06 -40.84 -0.30
C ILE A 260 -6.32 -42.35 -0.15
N GLN A 261 -6.18 -43.15 -1.22
CA GLN A 261 -6.59 -44.57 -1.19
C GLN A 261 -5.47 -45.59 -0.92
N TYR A 262 -4.24 -45.15 -0.59
CA TYR A 262 -3.11 -46.07 -0.37
C TYR A 262 -2.26 -45.81 0.89
N HIS A 263 -2.82 -45.22 1.95
CA HIS A 263 -2.13 -45.22 3.25
C HIS A 263 -3.08 -45.43 4.43
N ASN A 264 -3.72 -46.60 4.45
CA ASN A 264 -4.15 -47.25 5.68
C ASN A 264 -3.92 -48.76 5.53
N SER A 265 -3.21 -49.37 6.50
CA SER A 265 -2.66 -50.74 6.52
C SER A 265 -1.39 -50.92 5.66
N VAL A 266 -0.22 -51.41 6.12
CA VAL A 266 0.12 -52.35 7.20
C VAL A 266 1.58 -52.12 7.67
N GLU A 267 1.88 -52.43 8.93
CA GLU A 267 3.21 -52.57 9.52
C GLU A 267 4.07 -53.67 8.84
N GLY A 268 5.41 -53.52 8.79
CA GLY A 268 6.32 -54.68 8.80
C GLY A 268 7.42 -54.76 7.73
N SER A 269 8.66 -54.62 8.20
CA SER A 269 9.90 -55.33 7.80
C SER A 269 10.63 -55.04 6.47
N CYS A 270 11.88 -54.56 6.63
CA CYS A 270 13.16 -55.17 6.19
C CYS A 270 13.55 -55.37 4.70
N MET A 271 14.68 -54.74 4.34
CA MET A 271 15.76 -55.13 3.39
C MET A 271 15.68 -54.88 1.86
N LYS A 272 16.53 -53.92 1.44
CA LYS A 272 17.65 -54.00 0.46
C LYS A 272 17.41 -54.06 -1.07
N SER A 273 18.18 -53.16 -1.72
CA SER A 273 18.84 -53.18 -3.05
C SER A 273 18.04 -53.03 -4.36
N CYS A 274 18.39 -51.96 -5.11
CA CYS A 274 18.35 -51.81 -6.58
C CYS A 274 18.95 -53.03 -7.31
N PRO A 275 18.59 -53.34 -8.59
CA PRO A 275 19.00 -52.51 -9.75
C PRO A 275 18.13 -52.52 -11.04
N ASP A 276 18.57 -51.66 -11.97
CA ASP A 276 18.51 -51.70 -13.45
C ASP A 276 17.26 -51.33 -14.29
N SER A 277 17.48 -50.32 -15.15
CA SER A 277 16.79 -50.02 -16.42
C SER A 277 17.15 -51.06 -17.51
N PRO A 278 16.37 -51.17 -18.60
CA PRO A 278 16.66 -50.35 -19.79
C PRO A 278 15.46 -49.89 -20.64
N GLU A 279 15.66 -48.72 -21.24
CA GLU A 279 15.31 -48.21 -22.58
C GLU A 279 14.35 -49.00 -23.49
N ASN A 280 13.35 -48.31 -24.08
CA ASN A 280 12.93 -48.53 -25.47
C ASN A 280 12.11 -47.36 -26.05
N THR A 281 12.45 -47.04 -27.29
CA THR A 281 12.07 -45.91 -28.18
C THR A 281 10.68 -46.06 -28.84
N PRO A 282 10.11 -44.99 -29.43
CA PRO A 282 8.76 -45.00 -30.04
C PRO A 282 8.78 -45.28 -31.56
N PRO A 283 7.66 -45.73 -32.17
CA PRO A 283 7.53 -45.79 -33.64
C PRO A 283 6.70 -44.62 -34.24
N PRO A 284 6.80 -44.38 -35.57
CA PRO A 284 6.50 -43.10 -36.21
C PRO A 284 5.14 -43.02 -36.95
N THR A 285 4.79 -41.78 -37.32
CA THR A 285 3.70 -41.32 -38.20
C THR A 285 3.78 -41.86 -39.65
N PRO A 286 2.66 -41.88 -40.39
CA PRO A 286 2.69 -41.68 -41.84
C PRO A 286 1.86 -40.48 -42.34
N THR A 287 2.32 -40.02 -43.49
CA THR A 287 2.13 -38.75 -44.20
C THR A 287 0.82 -38.61 -44.99
N ALA A 288 0.49 -37.36 -45.31
CA ALA A 288 -0.57 -36.85 -46.20
C ALA A 288 -0.53 -37.42 -47.64
N PRO A 289 -1.48 -36.98 -48.50
CA PRO A 289 -1.03 -36.06 -49.55
C PRO A 289 -1.92 -34.83 -49.80
N SER A 290 -1.28 -33.89 -50.48
CA SER A 290 -1.68 -32.55 -50.90
C SER A 290 -2.60 -32.51 -52.13
N SER A 291 -3.21 -31.34 -52.39
CA SER A 291 -3.29 -30.63 -53.69
C SER A 291 -4.15 -29.38 -53.48
N GLY A 292 -3.61 -28.14 -53.60
CA GLY A 292 -3.81 -27.24 -54.75
C GLY A 292 -5.08 -26.37 -54.56
N SER A 293 -5.21 -25.09 -54.88
CA SER A 293 -4.42 -24.09 -55.59
C SER A 293 -5.07 -22.71 -55.34
N GLN A 294 -4.28 -21.67 -55.60
CA GLN A 294 -4.55 -20.24 -55.73
C GLN A 294 -5.95 -19.81 -56.21
N HIS A 295 -6.48 -18.69 -55.68
CA HIS A 295 -6.92 -17.55 -56.50
C HIS A 295 -7.20 -16.26 -55.69
N SER A 296 -6.66 -15.14 -56.18
CA SER A 296 -7.10 -13.75 -55.91
C SER A 296 -8.41 -13.45 -56.63
N GLY A 297 -9.22 -12.55 -56.05
CA GLY A 297 -10.38 -11.94 -56.70
C GLY A 297 -11.02 -10.80 -55.89
N ARG A 298 -11.04 -9.62 -56.48
CA ARG A 298 -11.56 -8.31 -56.02
C ARG A 298 -12.90 -8.04 -56.72
N THR A 299 -13.87 -7.37 -56.06
CA THR A 299 -14.88 -6.38 -56.57
C THR A 299 -15.99 -6.16 -55.50
N THR A 300 -16.24 -4.93 -54.99
CA THR A 300 -17.29 -3.92 -55.35
C THR A 300 -18.74 -4.47 -55.34
N SER A 301 -19.83 -3.85 -54.86
CA SER A 301 -20.24 -2.45 -54.59
C SER A 301 -21.74 -2.40 -54.18
N GLY A 302 -22.18 -1.32 -53.52
CA GLY A 302 -23.56 -0.76 -53.53
C GLY A 302 -24.56 -1.41 -52.54
N SER A 303 -25.57 -0.73 -51.98
CA SER A 303 -26.25 0.55 -52.25
C SER A 303 -27.24 0.79 -51.07
N LEU A 304 -27.20 1.95 -50.38
CA LEU A 304 -28.21 3.05 -50.36
C LEU A 304 -29.65 2.75 -49.89
N GLY A 305 -30.16 3.68 -49.06
CA GLY A 305 -31.58 3.97 -48.76
C GLY A 305 -31.80 4.23 -47.27
N SER A 306 -31.60 5.45 -46.74
CA SER A 306 -32.59 6.57 -46.60
C SER A 306 -33.87 6.17 -45.83
N GLY A 307 -34.45 6.92 -44.89
CA GLY A 307 -34.21 8.24 -44.31
C GLY A 307 -35.46 8.65 -43.50
N SER A 308 -35.38 9.81 -42.82
CA SER A 308 -36.46 10.57 -42.11
C SER A 308 -36.96 10.00 -40.77
N ALA A 309 -37.39 10.77 -39.76
CA ALA A 309 -37.29 12.20 -39.44
C ALA A 309 -37.66 12.37 -37.94
N THR A 310 -37.22 13.48 -37.39
CA THR A 310 -37.50 14.06 -36.06
C THR A 310 -38.98 14.37 -35.79
N GLN A 311 -39.51 14.12 -34.58
CA GLN A 311 -39.80 15.16 -33.55
C GLN A 311 -40.60 14.60 -32.36
N ASP A 312 -40.30 15.22 -31.21
CA ASP A 312 -41.18 15.61 -30.11
C ASP A 312 -41.38 14.79 -28.83
N SER A 313 -41.59 15.60 -27.81
CA SER A 313 -41.43 15.48 -26.37
C SER A 313 -42.61 14.81 -25.64
N THR A 314 -42.35 14.24 -24.45
CA THR A 314 -43.10 14.49 -23.18
C THR A 314 -42.70 13.54 -22.04
N LYS A 315 -42.70 14.09 -20.83
CA LYS A 315 -42.44 13.44 -19.53
C LYS A 315 -43.56 12.48 -19.14
N THR A 316 -43.23 11.31 -18.55
CA THR A 316 -44.09 10.70 -17.53
C THR A 316 -43.27 9.93 -16.47
N LYS A 317 -43.50 10.27 -15.19
CA LYS A 317 -43.04 9.53 -14.01
C LYS A 317 -43.86 8.25 -13.84
N GLN A 318 -43.22 7.11 -13.55
CA GLN A 318 -43.85 6.03 -12.78
C GLN A 318 -42.86 5.39 -11.78
N ARG A 319 -43.22 5.45 -10.49
CA ARG A 319 -42.66 4.67 -9.38
C ARG A 319 -43.50 3.42 -9.18
N LYS A 320 -42.89 2.23 -9.20
CA LYS A 320 -43.22 0.97 -8.50
C LYS A 320 -42.37 -0.13 -9.14
N ARG A 321 -41.82 -1.16 -8.50
CA ARG A 321 -41.92 -1.71 -7.14
C ARG A 321 -40.71 -2.64 -6.99
N LYS A 322 -40.18 -2.69 -5.77
CA LYS A 322 -39.14 -3.62 -5.28
C LYS A 322 -39.47 -5.08 -5.67
N LYS A 323 -38.59 -5.73 -6.43
CA LYS A 323 -38.54 -7.20 -6.57
C LYS A 323 -37.16 -7.65 -6.12
N SER A 324 -37.10 -8.16 -4.90
CA SER A 324 -35.95 -8.91 -4.39
C SER A 324 -35.89 -10.23 -5.15
N THR A 325 -34.84 -10.42 -5.94
CA THR A 325 -34.44 -11.74 -6.41
C THR A 325 -33.02 -11.94 -5.90
N ALA A 326 -32.88 -12.73 -4.83
CA ALA A 326 -31.60 -13.27 -4.44
C ALA A 326 -31.19 -14.26 -5.53
N ALA A 327 -30.37 -13.79 -6.48
CA ALA A 327 -29.58 -14.66 -7.31
C ALA A 327 -28.21 -14.74 -6.63
N CYS A 328 -27.87 -15.93 -6.15
CA CYS A 328 -26.51 -16.31 -5.78
C CYS A 328 -25.66 -16.20 -7.05
N GLY A 329 -25.20 -15.00 -7.35
CA GLY A 329 -24.34 -14.70 -8.48
C GLY A 329 -22.91 -15.00 -8.07
N VAL A 330 -22.24 -15.81 -8.88
CA VAL A 330 -20.78 -15.90 -8.94
C VAL A 330 -20.20 -14.50 -8.70
N GLU A 331 -19.45 -14.33 -7.61
CA GLU A 331 -18.88 -13.03 -7.24
C GLU A 331 -18.16 -12.47 -8.47
N ALA A 332 -18.71 -11.39 -9.04
CA ALA A 332 -17.95 -10.57 -9.96
C ALA A 332 -16.73 -10.12 -9.16
N HIS A 333 -15.57 -10.70 -9.43
CA HIS A 333 -14.32 -10.31 -8.80
C HIS A 333 -14.22 -8.80 -8.95
N SER A 334 -14.49 -8.09 -7.87
CA SER A 334 -14.42 -6.64 -7.88
C SER A 334 -12.97 -6.29 -8.19
N ASP A 335 -12.76 -5.43 -9.19
CA ASP A 335 -11.43 -4.90 -9.53
C ASP A 335 -10.77 -4.18 -8.34
N ALA A 336 -11.48 -3.93 -7.25
CA ALA A 336 -10.95 -3.34 -6.04
C ALA A 336 -10.10 -4.33 -5.24
N ILE A 337 -9.07 -3.80 -4.57
CA ILE A 337 -8.28 -4.55 -3.60
C ILE A 337 -9.19 -4.97 -2.44
N GLN A 338 -9.35 -6.28 -2.29
CA GLN A 338 -10.08 -6.90 -1.19
C GLN A 338 -9.26 -6.92 0.10
N PRO A 339 -9.90 -6.95 1.30
CA PRO A 339 -9.20 -7.08 2.56
C PRO A 339 -8.33 -8.34 2.66
N CYS A 340 -8.69 -9.43 1.97
CA CYS A 340 -7.90 -10.66 1.92
C CYS A 340 -6.53 -10.45 1.25
N HIS A 341 -6.43 -9.59 0.23
CA HIS A 341 -5.16 -9.28 -0.42
C HIS A 341 -4.21 -8.55 0.54
N ILE A 342 -4.74 -7.64 1.37
CA ILE A 342 -3.96 -6.93 2.38
C ILE A 342 -3.51 -7.89 3.48
N ARG A 343 -4.42 -8.72 4.02
CA ARG A 343 -4.06 -9.74 5.02
C ARG A 343 -2.96 -10.68 4.53
N GLU A 344 -3.08 -11.14 3.28
CA GLU A 344 -2.11 -12.03 2.66
C GLU A 344 -0.78 -11.32 2.34
N ALA A 345 -0.82 -10.04 1.93
CA ALA A 345 0.38 -9.22 1.75
C ALA A 345 1.13 -9.03 3.08
N VAL A 346 0.43 -8.73 4.17
CA VAL A 346 1.01 -8.64 5.52
C VAL A 346 1.57 -9.99 5.97
N ARG A 347 0.86 -11.10 5.69
CA ARG A 347 1.33 -12.46 6.03
C ARG A 347 2.62 -12.82 5.29
N ARG A 348 2.71 -12.57 3.99
CA ARG A 348 3.88 -12.92 3.15
C ARG A 348 5.05 -11.95 3.34
N TYR A 349 4.75 -10.66 3.41
CA TYR A 349 5.74 -9.59 3.28
C TYR A 349 5.78 -8.66 4.49
N GLY A 350 5.10 -8.96 5.60
CA GLY A 350 5.03 -8.09 6.78
C GLY A 350 6.39 -7.64 7.31
N HIS A 351 7.42 -8.47 7.18
CA HIS A 351 8.80 -8.11 7.53
C HIS A 351 9.39 -7.00 6.63
N LYS A 352 8.89 -6.85 5.40
CA LYS A 352 9.30 -5.83 4.42
C LYS A 352 8.45 -4.55 4.48
N ILE A 353 7.33 -4.54 5.22
CA ILE A 353 6.37 -3.44 5.26
C ILE A 353 6.81 -2.37 6.25
N GLY A 354 6.62 -1.10 5.87
CA GLY A 354 6.77 0.03 6.75
C GLY A 354 8.19 0.62 6.78
N PRO A 355 8.40 1.67 7.59
CA PRO A 355 9.65 2.43 7.62
C PRO A 355 10.81 1.66 8.26
N LEU A 356 10.52 0.67 9.12
CA LEU A 356 11.51 -0.10 9.88
C LEU A 356 11.71 -1.53 9.37
N SER A 357 11.31 -1.84 8.15
CA SER A 357 11.35 -3.20 7.60
C SER A 357 12.69 -3.97 7.76
N PRO A 358 13.89 -3.35 7.78
CA PRO A 358 15.12 -4.10 8.09
C PRO A 358 15.22 -4.61 9.54
N PHE A 359 14.42 -4.11 10.48
CA PHE A 359 14.50 -4.38 11.92
C PHE A 359 13.48 -5.41 12.43
N THR A 360 12.50 -5.79 11.62
CA THR A 360 11.36 -6.64 12.05
C THR A 360 11.76 -8.09 12.37
N SER A 361 12.96 -8.55 11.98
CA SER A 361 13.47 -9.89 12.31
C SER A 361 13.95 -10.00 13.77
N ALA A 362 14.46 -8.91 14.38
CA ALA A 362 15.04 -8.96 15.72
C ALA A 362 14.01 -8.88 16.85
N TYR A 363 12.85 -8.25 16.61
CA TYR A 363 11.83 -8.02 17.64
C TYR A 363 10.71 -9.07 17.67
N ARG A 364 10.67 -10.03 16.74
CA ARG A 364 9.72 -11.16 16.81
C ARG A 364 9.93 -12.07 18.02
N ARG A 365 11.01 -11.90 18.78
CA ARG A 365 11.28 -12.70 19.99
C ARG A 365 10.48 -12.22 21.22
N ASN A 366 9.93 -11.01 21.22
CA ASN A 366 9.05 -10.52 22.30
C ASN A 366 7.69 -10.08 21.77
N GLY A 367 6.77 -11.05 21.71
CA GLY A 367 5.34 -10.91 21.99
C GLY A 367 4.56 -9.78 21.31
N MET A 368 3.95 -10.08 20.16
CA MET A 368 2.53 -9.79 19.92
C MET A 368 1.98 -10.84 18.96
N ALA A 369 1.35 -11.85 19.56
CA ALA A 369 0.39 -12.69 18.87
C ALA A 369 -0.93 -11.92 18.74
N PHE A 370 -1.74 -12.34 17.76
CA PHE A 370 -3.12 -11.93 17.48
C PHE A 370 -3.31 -10.72 16.57
N LEU A 371 -3.61 -11.00 15.31
CA LEU A 371 -4.95 -10.78 14.73
C LEU A 371 -5.14 -11.81 13.61
N ALA A 372 -5.64 -12.97 13.98
CA ALA A 372 -6.21 -13.97 13.08
C ALA A 372 -7.57 -14.34 13.66
N CYS A 373 -8.59 -13.56 13.29
CA CYS A 373 -9.99 -13.96 13.14
C CYS A 373 -10.56 -13.09 12.02
#